data_AF-A0A2E8RVN1-F1
#
_entry.id   AF-A0A2E8RVN1-F1
#
_cell.length_a   1.000
_cell.length_b   1.000
_cell.length_c   1.000
_cell.angle_alpha   90.00
_cell.angle_beta   90.00
_cell.angle_gamma   90.00
#
_symmetry.space_group_name_H-M   'P 1'
#
loop_
_entity.id
_entity.type
_entity.pdbx_description
1 polymer ?
#
loop_
_entity_poly.entity_id
_entity_poly.type
_entity_poly.pdbx_seq_one_letter_code
_entity_poly.pdbx_strand_id
1 'polypeptide(L)'
;MDTTNHEINTQIKQIRERLSETIDRIRNVLQNDLSAFPLREGKRCFVASGDGASHLDDDKLRAMKQELKSVATIHADAIMAKLEDETLWLQLDLEIPNPVPKTLLLNVPLMTVLEEIARQTRAVLQAHGFPDDVLNFSYKTPTWFIDHEYMPGLIEQYWGLLTALKTANSDALQQQVDQDTDARKQRWDDT
;
A
#
# COMPACT_ATOMS: atom_id res chain seq x y z
N MET A 1 23.87 -9.64 -32.30
CA MET A 1 24.13 -9.65 -30.85
C MET A 1 22.84 -9.20 -30.14
N ASP A 2 21.77 -9.99 -30.23
CA ASP A 2 20.42 -9.59 -29.74
C ASP A 2 19.95 -10.35 -28.49
N THR A 3 20.66 -11.40 -28.10
CA THR A 3 20.23 -12.30 -27.03
C THR A 3 20.16 -11.59 -25.67
N THR A 4 21.12 -10.72 -25.34
CA THR A 4 21.18 -10.04 -24.04
C THR A 4 20.06 -9.01 -23.84
N ASN A 5 19.72 -8.22 -24.87
CA ASN A 5 18.57 -7.30 -24.80
C ASN A 5 17.24 -8.06 -24.67
N HIS A 6 17.11 -9.18 -25.38
CA HIS A 6 15.92 -10.02 -25.29
C HIS A 6 15.78 -10.65 -23.90
N GLU A 7 16.89 -11.08 -23.29
CA GLU A 7 16.94 -11.63 -21.92
C GLU A 7 16.52 -10.59 -20.88
N ILE A 8 17.08 -9.37 -20.91
CA ILE A 8 16.72 -8.30 -19.96
C ILE A 8 15.24 -7.92 -20.09
N ASN A 9 14.74 -7.77 -21.32
CA ASN A 9 13.31 -7.46 -21.53
C ASN A 9 12.40 -8.59 -21.03
N THR A 10 12.81 -9.84 -21.21
CA THR A 10 12.08 -11.01 -20.67
C THR A 10 12.08 -10.99 -19.14
N GLN A 11 13.21 -10.66 -18.52
CA GLN A 11 13.33 -10.53 -17.06
C GLN A 11 12.45 -9.38 -16.52
N ILE A 12 12.48 -8.21 -17.15
CA ILE A 12 11.63 -7.06 -16.78
C ILE A 12 10.15 -7.47 -16.83
N LYS A 13 9.74 -8.16 -17.89
CA LYS A 13 8.36 -8.65 -18.03
C LYS A 13 7.98 -9.59 -16.89
N GLN A 14 8.80 -10.59 -16.58
CA GLN A 14 8.55 -11.54 -15.49
C GLN A 14 8.49 -10.85 -14.12
N ILE A 15 9.36 -9.86 -13.88
CA ILE A 15 9.33 -9.08 -12.62
C ILE A 15 8.01 -8.30 -12.51
N ARG A 16 7.55 -7.67 -13.60
CA ARG A 16 6.27 -6.94 -13.61
C ARG A 16 5.08 -7.84 -13.35
N GLU A 17 5.03 -9.01 -13.99
CA GLU A 17 3.96 -10.00 -13.76
C GLU A 17 3.89 -10.40 -12.28
N ARG A 18 5.03 -10.78 -11.68
CA ARG A 18 5.12 -11.13 -10.26
C ARG A 18 4.80 -9.96 -9.33
N LEU A 19 5.16 -8.75 -9.72
CA LEU A 19 4.87 -7.53 -8.96
C LEU A 19 3.36 -7.25 -8.96
N SER A 20 2.70 -7.36 -10.12
CA SER A 20 1.24 -7.26 -10.24
C SER A 20 0.52 -8.27 -9.35
N GLU A 21 0.91 -9.55 -9.43
CA GLU A 21 0.34 -10.61 -8.59
C GLU A 21 0.53 -10.32 -7.08
N THR A 22 1.68 -9.78 -6.70
CA THR A 22 1.97 -9.42 -5.32
C THR A 22 1.12 -8.23 -4.87
N ILE A 23 0.95 -7.21 -5.71
CA ILE A 23 0.08 -6.06 -5.46
C ILE A 23 -1.37 -6.50 -5.28
N ASP A 24 -1.88 -7.40 -6.13
CA ASP A 24 -3.24 -7.90 -6.01
C ASP A 24 -3.46 -8.66 -4.70
N ARG A 25 -2.49 -9.47 -4.27
CA ARG A 25 -2.53 -10.14 -2.96
C ARG A 25 -2.53 -9.14 -1.80
N ILE A 26 -1.70 -8.09 -1.86
CA ILE A 26 -1.70 -7.01 -0.86
C ILE A 26 -3.07 -6.31 -0.84
N ARG A 27 -3.62 -5.98 -2.02
CA ARG A 27 -4.93 -5.33 -2.17
C ARG A 27 -6.05 -6.18 -1.56
N ASN A 28 -6.04 -7.49 -1.77
CA ASN A 28 -7.02 -8.39 -1.15
C ASN A 28 -6.95 -8.36 0.38
N VAL A 29 -5.75 -8.39 0.95
CA VAL A 29 -5.58 -8.28 2.41
C VAL A 29 -6.05 -6.92 2.92
N LEU A 30 -5.70 -5.84 2.22
CA LEU A 30 -6.12 -4.48 2.56
C LEU A 30 -7.64 -4.34 2.52
N GLN A 31 -8.33 -4.88 1.51
CA GLN A 31 -9.78 -4.80 1.41
C GLN A 31 -10.48 -5.37 2.65
N ASN A 32 -10.03 -6.53 3.10
CA ASN A 32 -10.55 -7.18 4.30
C ASN A 32 -10.24 -6.39 5.58
N ASP A 33 -9.00 -5.91 5.72
CA ASP A 33 -8.61 -5.15 6.90
C ASP A 33 -9.31 -3.79 6.98
N LEU A 34 -9.38 -3.06 5.86
CA LEU A 34 -10.06 -1.76 5.74
C LEU A 34 -11.55 -1.89 6.10
N SER A 35 -12.20 -2.96 5.68
CA SER A 35 -13.61 -3.24 6.01
C SER A 35 -13.82 -3.52 7.49
N ALA A 36 -12.83 -4.08 8.18
CA ALA A 36 -12.89 -4.37 9.61
C ALA A 36 -12.42 -3.18 10.49
N PHE A 37 -11.61 -2.29 9.92
CA PHE A 37 -10.88 -1.26 10.66
C PHE A 37 -11.80 -0.31 11.47
N PRO A 38 -12.84 0.32 10.90
CA PRO A 38 -13.65 1.28 11.65
C PRO A 38 -14.33 0.68 12.88
N LEU A 39 -14.82 -0.56 12.77
CA LEU A 39 -15.44 -1.26 13.90
C LEU A 39 -14.42 -1.66 14.97
N ARG A 40 -13.23 -2.10 14.56
CA ARG A 40 -12.14 -2.46 15.46
C ARG A 40 -11.68 -1.25 16.27
N GLU A 41 -11.43 -0.13 15.61
CA GLU A 41 -11.03 1.12 16.27
C GLU A 41 -12.15 1.72 17.10
N GLY A 42 -13.40 1.68 16.62
CA GLY A 42 -14.55 2.14 17.41
C GLY A 42 -14.73 1.35 18.70
N LYS A 43 -14.55 0.02 18.64
CA LYS A 43 -14.54 -0.83 19.86
C LYS A 43 -13.37 -0.46 20.78
N ARG A 44 -12.16 -0.27 20.23
CA ARG A 44 -10.98 0.12 21.00
C ARG A 44 -11.21 1.44 21.74
N CYS A 45 -11.73 2.46 21.05
CA CYS A 45 -12.03 3.77 21.63
C CYS A 45 -13.11 3.66 22.71
N PHE A 46 -14.18 2.91 22.46
CA PHE A 46 -15.25 2.66 23.44
C PHE A 46 -14.69 2.06 24.75
N VAL A 47 -13.85 1.02 24.64
CA VAL A 47 -13.23 0.39 25.83
C VAL A 47 -12.24 1.33 26.52
N ALA A 48 -11.45 2.09 25.75
CA ALA A 48 -10.44 3.01 26.29
C ALA A 48 -11.04 4.25 26.96
N SER A 49 -12.28 4.63 26.62
CA SER A 49 -12.94 5.82 27.17
C SER A 49 -13.41 5.66 28.61
N GLY A 50 -13.44 4.43 29.15
CA GLY A 50 -13.93 4.16 30.51
C GLY A 50 -15.31 4.77 30.76
N ASP A 51 -15.44 5.52 31.85
CA ASP A 51 -16.68 6.24 32.20
C ASP A 51 -17.06 7.34 31.19
N GLY A 52 -16.12 7.78 30.34
CA GLY A 52 -16.35 8.78 29.30
C GLY A 52 -17.26 8.28 28.16
N ALA A 53 -17.53 6.98 28.06
CA ALA A 53 -18.52 6.42 27.13
C ALA A 53 -19.89 6.14 27.79
N SER A 54 -20.06 6.47 29.09
CA SER A 54 -21.29 6.17 29.85
C SER A 54 -22.53 6.92 29.37
N HIS A 55 -22.37 7.97 28.55
CA HIS A 55 -23.48 8.70 27.92
C HIS A 55 -24.06 8.02 26.67
N LEU A 56 -23.39 6.97 26.17
CA LEU A 56 -23.83 6.17 25.04
C LEU A 56 -24.71 5.03 25.56
N ASP A 57 -26.02 5.24 25.50
CA ASP A 57 -26.99 4.15 25.66
C ASP A 57 -26.90 3.14 24.51
N ASP A 58 -27.58 1.99 24.67
CA ASP A 58 -27.55 0.90 23.70
C ASP A 58 -28.02 1.31 22.29
N ASP A 59 -28.94 2.27 22.19
CA ASP A 59 -29.46 2.74 20.93
C ASP A 59 -28.44 3.64 20.20
N LYS A 60 -27.78 4.55 20.92
CA LYS A 60 -26.64 5.32 20.40
C LYS A 60 -25.47 4.44 20.01
N LEU A 61 -25.15 3.43 20.82
CA LEU A 61 -24.09 2.47 20.51
C LEU A 61 -24.43 1.66 19.24
N ARG A 62 -25.70 1.31 19.05
CA ARG A 62 -26.17 0.64 17.82
C ARG A 62 -26.06 1.57 16.62
N ALA A 63 -26.48 2.83 16.74
CA ALA A 63 -26.36 3.84 15.69
C ALA A 63 -24.90 4.05 15.27
N MET A 64 -24.01 4.28 16.24
CA MET A 64 -22.56 4.42 15.99
C MET A 64 -21.99 3.21 15.25
N LYS A 65 -22.35 1.97 15.67
CA LYS A 65 -21.89 0.75 14.98
C LYS A 65 -22.42 0.66 13.55
N GLN A 66 -23.63 1.14 13.27
CA GLN A 66 -24.19 1.18 11.92
C GLN A 66 -23.47 2.21 11.05
N GLU A 67 -23.18 3.40 11.59
CA GLU A 67 -22.41 4.43 10.89
C GLU A 67 -20.98 3.98 10.59
N LEU A 68 -20.29 3.36 11.56
CA LEU A 68 -18.96 2.80 11.35
C LEU A 68 -18.96 1.71 10.26
N LYS A 69 -20.00 0.87 10.19
CA LYS A 69 -20.18 -0.10 9.10
C LYS A 69 -20.38 0.59 7.75
N SER A 70 -21.20 1.64 7.71
CA SER A 70 -21.43 2.42 6.49
C SER A 70 -20.13 3.07 6.00
N VAL A 71 -19.34 3.65 6.93
CA VAL A 71 -18.01 4.19 6.62
C VAL A 71 -17.08 3.11 6.10
N ALA A 72 -17.06 1.94 6.74
CA ALA A 72 -16.24 0.82 6.29
C ALA A 72 -16.57 0.44 4.85
N THR A 73 -17.84 0.24 4.50
CA THR A 73 -18.25 -0.12 3.13
C THR A 73 -17.92 1.00 2.13
N ILE A 74 -18.40 2.22 2.37
CA ILE A 74 -18.28 3.32 1.40
C ILE A 74 -16.81 3.69 1.17
N HIS A 75 -16.03 3.82 2.24
CA HIS A 75 -14.67 4.30 2.13
C HIS A 75 -13.68 3.19 1.82
N ALA A 76 -13.89 1.94 2.24
CA ALA A 76 -13.02 0.85 1.79
C ALA A 76 -13.12 0.70 0.27
N ASP A 77 -14.31 0.69 -0.32
CA ASP A 77 -14.48 0.58 -1.77
C ASP A 77 -13.82 1.76 -2.51
N ALA A 78 -14.02 2.99 -2.03
CA ALA A 78 -13.39 4.18 -2.62
C ALA A 78 -11.85 4.16 -2.50
N ILE A 79 -11.33 3.66 -1.38
CA ILE A 79 -9.87 3.47 -1.18
C ILE A 79 -9.36 2.39 -2.13
N MET A 80 -10.05 1.25 -2.23
CA MET A 80 -9.65 0.14 -3.11
C MET A 80 -9.64 0.54 -4.59
N ALA A 81 -10.58 1.38 -5.02
CA ALA A 81 -10.61 1.95 -6.36
C ALA A 81 -9.41 2.89 -6.60
N LYS A 82 -9.01 3.72 -5.62
CA LYS A 82 -7.79 4.53 -5.74
C LYS A 82 -6.54 3.66 -5.82
N LEU A 83 -6.50 2.54 -5.10
CA LEU A 83 -5.38 1.59 -5.12
C LEU A 83 -5.27 0.78 -6.42
N GLU A 84 -6.20 0.93 -7.38
CA GLU A 84 -6.05 0.42 -8.76
C GLU A 84 -5.04 1.22 -9.57
N ASP A 85 -4.73 2.45 -9.17
CA ASP A 85 -3.73 3.28 -9.83
C ASP A 85 -2.34 2.67 -9.63
N GLU A 86 -1.84 2.02 -10.68
CA GLU A 86 -0.53 1.40 -10.74
C GLU A 86 0.60 2.40 -10.41
N THR A 87 0.41 3.69 -10.70
CA THR A 87 1.42 4.71 -10.41
C THR A 87 1.66 4.89 -8.91
N LEU A 88 0.67 4.58 -8.05
CA LEU A 88 0.87 4.59 -6.59
C LEU A 88 1.83 3.49 -6.13
N TRP A 89 1.91 2.39 -6.87
CA TRP A 89 2.74 1.22 -6.55
C TRP A 89 4.10 1.29 -7.22
N LEU A 90 4.18 1.78 -8.46
CA LEU A 90 5.42 1.79 -9.24
C LEU A 90 6.25 3.06 -9.05
N GLN A 91 6.43 3.48 -7.80
CA GLN A 91 7.25 4.62 -7.43
C GLN A 91 8.75 4.24 -7.44
N LEU A 92 9.33 4.08 -8.64
CA LEU A 92 10.71 3.64 -8.85
C LEU A 92 11.76 4.63 -8.31
N ASP A 93 11.37 5.89 -8.13
CA ASP A 93 12.25 6.94 -7.62
C ASP A 93 12.38 6.93 -6.09
N LEU A 94 11.54 6.16 -5.38
CA LEU A 94 11.66 6.03 -3.93
C LEU A 94 12.99 5.38 -3.57
N GLU A 95 13.73 6.02 -2.66
CA GLU A 95 14.85 5.38 -1.98
C GLU A 95 14.29 4.30 -1.05
N ILE A 96 14.66 3.05 -1.33
CA ILE A 96 14.26 1.91 -0.52
C ILE A 96 15.23 1.86 0.68
N PRO A 97 14.80 2.17 1.91
CA PRO A 97 15.68 2.22 3.06
C PRO A 97 16.26 0.83 3.34
N ASN A 98 17.56 0.78 3.59
CA ASN A 98 18.28 -0.42 3.97
C ASN A 98 19.07 -0.12 5.27
N PRO A 99 18.99 -0.93 6.35
CA PRO A 99 18.03 -1.98 6.67
C PRO A 99 16.99 -1.47 7.70
N VAL A 100 15.76 -1.22 7.25
CA VAL A 100 14.62 -0.94 8.14
C VAL A 100 13.54 -1.96 7.82
N PRO A 101 12.73 -2.44 8.78
CA PRO A 101 11.55 -3.25 8.47
C PRO A 101 10.76 -2.58 7.34
N LYS A 102 10.68 -3.27 6.20
CA LYS A 102 10.03 -2.78 5.00
C LYS A 102 8.54 -2.73 5.28
N THR A 103 8.00 -1.53 5.40
CA THR A 103 6.56 -1.30 5.61
C THR A 103 6.01 -0.49 4.44
N LEU A 104 4.70 -0.50 4.23
CA LEU A 104 4.09 0.42 3.28
C LEU A 104 4.19 1.88 3.74
N LEU A 105 4.59 2.15 4.99
CA LEU A 105 4.79 3.51 5.51
C LEU A 105 5.79 4.33 4.68
N LEU A 106 6.70 3.64 4.00
CA LEU A 106 7.71 4.25 3.14
C LEU A 106 7.13 4.73 1.80
N ASN A 107 5.97 4.21 1.39
CA ASN A 107 5.22 4.68 0.23
C ASN A 107 4.19 5.73 0.69
N VAL A 108 4.64 6.98 0.84
CA VAL A 108 3.82 8.09 1.36
C VAL A 108 2.53 8.31 0.55
N PRO A 109 2.55 8.31 -0.81
CA PRO A 109 1.31 8.41 -1.60
C PRO A 109 0.30 7.33 -1.25
N LEU A 110 0.74 6.07 -1.18
CA LEU A 110 -0.13 4.93 -0.83
C LEU A 110 -0.68 5.08 0.58
N MET A 111 0.16 5.45 1.56
CA MET A 111 -0.30 5.66 2.93
C MET A 111 -1.28 6.81 3.07
N THR A 112 -1.12 7.88 2.29
CA THR A 112 -2.06 9.01 2.30
C THR A 112 -3.45 8.55 1.88
N VAL A 113 -3.52 7.64 0.91
CA VAL A 113 -4.79 7.01 0.49
C VAL A 113 -5.36 6.12 1.60
N LEU A 114 -4.54 5.28 2.23
CA LEU A 114 -5.00 4.40 3.31
C LEU A 114 -5.44 5.15 4.57
N GLU A 115 -4.77 6.25 4.93
CA GLU A 115 -5.08 7.05 6.11
C GLU A 115 -6.46 7.73 6.04
N GLU A 116 -7.08 7.79 4.85
CA GLU A 116 -8.47 8.22 4.68
C GLU A 116 -9.42 7.43 5.59
N ILE A 117 -9.28 6.10 5.71
CA ILE A 117 -10.19 5.30 6.54
C ILE A 117 -10.11 5.70 8.01
N ALA A 118 -8.91 6.02 8.50
CA ALA A 118 -8.69 6.44 9.88
C ALA A 118 -9.30 7.82 10.11
N ARG A 119 -9.15 8.75 9.16
CA ARG A 119 -9.76 10.07 9.23
C ARG A 119 -11.29 10.00 9.30
N GLN A 120 -11.91 9.16 8.47
CA GLN A 120 -13.37 8.99 8.45
C GLN A 120 -13.88 8.29 9.72
N THR A 121 -13.15 7.29 10.20
CA THR A 121 -13.46 6.63 11.48
C THR A 121 -13.40 7.63 12.63
N ARG A 122 -12.37 8.48 12.68
CA ARG A 122 -12.23 9.54 13.69
C ARG A 122 -13.41 10.52 13.63
N ALA A 123 -13.81 10.95 12.44
CA ALA A 123 -14.95 11.85 12.26
C ALA A 123 -16.25 11.27 12.82
N VAL A 124 -16.53 9.98 12.58
CA VAL A 124 -17.70 9.31 13.17
C VAL A 124 -17.60 9.28 14.69
N LEU A 125 -16.49 8.81 15.24
CA LEU A 125 -16.34 8.71 16.70
C LEU A 125 -16.42 10.09 17.38
N GLN A 126 -15.85 11.13 16.78
CA GLN A 126 -15.95 12.49 17.29
C GLN A 126 -17.40 12.98 17.29
N ALA A 127 -18.20 12.65 16.27
CA ALA A 127 -19.63 12.98 16.24
C ALA A 127 -20.44 12.28 17.36
N HIS A 128 -19.96 11.13 17.85
CA HIS A 128 -20.53 10.42 19.01
C HIS A 128 -19.94 10.87 20.36
N GLY A 129 -19.13 11.94 20.37
CA GLY A 129 -18.63 12.58 21.58
C GLY A 129 -17.40 11.93 22.20
N PHE A 130 -16.65 11.12 21.44
CA PHE A 130 -15.38 10.60 21.91
C PHE A 130 -14.33 11.71 22.04
N PRO A 131 -13.55 11.75 23.12
CA PRO A 131 -12.53 12.78 23.33
C PRO A 131 -11.30 12.58 22.42
N ASP A 132 -10.60 13.66 22.09
CA ASP A 132 -9.50 13.64 21.10
C ASP A 132 -8.34 12.72 21.50
N ASP A 133 -8.10 12.50 22.80
CA ASP A 133 -7.02 11.67 23.32
C ASP A 133 -7.19 10.18 22.98
N VAL A 134 -8.43 9.67 22.99
CA VAL A 134 -8.73 8.29 22.55
C VAL A 134 -8.78 8.14 21.03
N LEU A 135 -9.01 9.25 20.33
CA LEU A 135 -9.04 9.34 18.86
C LEU A 135 -7.66 9.48 18.22
N ASN A 136 -6.58 9.42 18.99
CA ASN A 136 -5.21 9.48 18.48
C ASN A 136 -4.77 8.12 17.88
N PHE A 137 -5.31 7.78 16.71
CA PHE A 137 -4.92 6.60 15.95
C PHE A 137 -4.76 6.89 14.46
N SER A 138 -3.88 6.12 13.83
CA SER A 138 -3.60 6.12 12.39
C SER A 138 -3.80 4.72 11.82
N TYR A 139 -4.00 4.64 10.51
CA TYR A 139 -4.02 3.35 9.83
C TYR A 139 -2.62 2.73 9.85
N LYS A 140 -2.56 1.43 10.16
CA LYS A 140 -1.35 0.62 10.11
C LYS A 140 -1.67 -0.65 9.35
N THR A 141 -0.78 -1.06 8.47
CA THR A 141 -0.90 -2.35 7.77
C THR A 141 -0.93 -3.48 8.80
N PRO A 142 -1.79 -4.49 8.61
CA PRO A 142 -1.93 -5.60 9.55
C PRO A 142 -0.61 -6.37 9.69
N THR A 143 -0.34 -6.86 10.91
CA THR A 143 0.85 -7.66 11.23
C THR A 143 0.50 -9.11 11.57
N TRP A 144 -0.71 -9.53 11.23
CA TRP A 144 -1.26 -10.87 11.43
C TRP A 144 -1.78 -11.44 10.11
N PHE A 145 -2.18 -12.71 10.12
CA PHE A 145 -2.72 -13.37 8.93
C PHE A 145 -4.18 -12.96 8.68
N ILE A 146 -4.50 -12.64 7.43
CA ILE A 146 -5.85 -12.39 6.94
C ILE A 146 -6.04 -13.26 5.70
N ASP A 147 -7.04 -14.12 5.69
CA ASP A 147 -7.30 -15.07 4.60
C ASP A 147 -6.06 -15.86 4.14
N HIS A 148 -5.33 -16.39 5.12
CA HIS A 148 -4.09 -17.16 4.94
C HIS A 148 -2.89 -16.36 4.40
N GLU A 149 -3.02 -15.05 4.23
CA GLU A 149 -1.95 -14.17 3.75
C GLU A 149 -1.29 -13.40 4.90
N TYR A 150 0.04 -13.29 4.86
CA TYR A 150 0.84 -12.54 5.83
C TYR A 150 1.35 -11.24 5.21
N MET A 151 0.70 -10.12 5.56
CA MET A 151 0.98 -8.80 4.98
C MET A 151 2.47 -8.39 5.06
N PRO A 152 3.20 -8.53 6.18
CA PRO A 152 4.62 -8.17 6.21
C PRO A 152 5.46 -8.94 5.18
N GLY A 153 5.19 -10.23 4.97
CA GLY A 153 5.87 -11.03 3.95
C GLY A 153 5.56 -10.57 2.52
N LEU A 154 4.30 -10.20 2.25
CA LEU A 154 3.92 -9.62 0.96
C LEU A 154 4.60 -8.28 0.70
N ILE A 155 4.70 -7.42 1.73
CA ILE A 155 5.37 -6.12 1.63
C ILE A 155 6.87 -6.30 1.35
N GLU A 156 7.53 -7.22 2.04
CA GLU A 156 8.94 -7.55 1.77
C GLU A 156 9.16 -8.01 0.33
N GLN A 157 8.29 -8.91 -0.16
CA GLN A 157 8.31 -9.38 -1.53
C GLN A 157 8.09 -8.24 -2.53
N TYR A 158 7.10 -7.38 -2.29
CA TYR A 158 6.80 -6.20 -3.11
C TYR A 158 8.03 -5.29 -3.26
N TRP A 159 8.66 -4.90 -2.15
CA TRP A 159 9.85 -4.04 -2.19
C TRP A 159 11.05 -4.72 -2.85
N GLY A 160 11.21 -6.03 -2.67
CA GLY A 160 12.23 -6.81 -3.35
C GLY A 160 12.06 -6.82 -4.87
N LEU A 161 10.83 -7.03 -5.33
CA LEU A 161 10.47 -6.97 -6.76
C LEU A 161 10.62 -5.56 -7.33
N LEU A 162 10.25 -4.52 -6.59
CA LEU A 162 10.42 -3.13 -7.02
C LEU A 162 11.91 -2.76 -7.17
N THR A 163 12.76 -3.23 -6.25
CA THR A 163 14.23 -3.06 -6.35
C THR A 163 14.76 -3.77 -7.60
N ALA A 164 14.35 -5.03 -7.80
CA ALA A 164 14.77 -5.81 -8.96
C ALA A 164 14.33 -5.16 -10.28
N LEU A 165 13.11 -4.61 -10.34
CA LEU A 165 12.60 -3.88 -11.49
C LEU A 165 13.43 -2.63 -11.77
N LYS A 166 13.77 -1.86 -10.72
CA LYS A 166 14.61 -0.67 -10.83
C LYS A 166 15.99 -1.00 -11.39
N THR A 167 16.63 -2.05 -10.87
CA THR A 167 17.93 -2.52 -11.36
C THR A 167 17.84 -2.96 -12.83
N ALA A 168 16.87 -3.81 -13.18
CA ALA A 168 16.74 -4.30 -14.55
C ALA A 168 16.47 -3.18 -15.58
N ASN A 169 15.67 -2.17 -15.21
CA ASN A 169 15.47 -0.99 -16.06
C ASN A 169 16.75 -0.16 -16.23
N SER A 170 17.55 -0.02 -15.16
CA SER A 170 18.84 0.67 -15.23
C SER A 170 19.82 -0.06 -16.15
N ASP A 171 19.86 -1.39 -16.05
CA ASP A 171 20.74 -2.23 -16.88
C ASP A 171 20.34 -2.17 -18.36
N ALA A 172 19.02 -2.22 -18.65
CA ALA A 172 18.51 -2.06 -20.01
C ALA A 172 18.88 -0.70 -20.62
N LEU A 173 18.78 0.37 -19.83
CA LEU A 173 19.14 1.71 -20.28
C LEU A 173 20.65 1.82 -20.56
N GLN A 174 21.48 1.28 -19.68
CA GLN A 174 22.94 1.29 -19.87
C GLN A 174 23.33 0.51 -21.13
N GLN A 175 22.73 -0.67 -21.35
CA GLN A 175 23.01 -1.47 -22.53
C GLN A 175 22.62 -0.74 -23.83
N GLN A 176 21.49 -0.01 -23.84
CA GLN A 176 21.10 0.80 -24.98
C GLN A 176 22.12 1.92 -25.27
N VAL A 177 22.59 2.61 -24.22
CA VAL A 177 23.61 3.66 -24.34
C VAL A 177 24.92 3.11 -24.90
N ASP A 178 25.33 1.92 -24.46
CA ASP A 178 26.55 1.27 -24.93
C ASP A 178 26.43 0.88 -26.42
N GLN A 179 25.29 0.30 -26.81
CA GLN A 179 25.00 -0.04 -28.21
C GLN A 179 25.00 1.18 -29.13
N ASP A 180 24.35 2.28 -28.71
CA ASP A 180 24.32 3.53 -29.47
C ASP A 180 25.71 4.16 -29.58
N THR A 181 26.54 3.98 -28.55
CA THR A 181 27.93 4.46 -28.54
C THR A 181 28.81 3.66 -29.48
N ASP A 182 28.70 2.33 -29.48
CA ASP A 182 29.48 1.47 -30.36
C ASP A 182 29.05 1.59 -31.83
N ALA A 183 27.75 1.73 -32.10
CA ALA A 183 27.25 2.02 -33.45
C ALA A 183 27.79 3.36 -33.99
N ARG A 184 27.91 4.38 -33.14
CA ARG A 184 28.51 5.67 -33.51
C ARG A 184 30.01 5.56 -33.78
N LYS A 185 30.77 4.78 -33.00
CA LYS A 185 32.19 4.51 -33.25
C LYS A 185 32.40 3.79 -34.57
N GLN A 186 31.63 2.73 -34.81
CA GLN A 186 31.74 1.96 -36.06
C GLN A 186 31.46 2.84 -37.28
N ARG A 187 30.41 3.67 -37.23
CA ARG A 187 30.10 4.62 -38.30
C ARG A 187 31.22 5.64 -38.53
N TRP A 188 31.92 6.06 -37.48
CA TRP A 188 33.07 6.96 -37.59
C TRP A 188 34.27 6.28 -38.25
N ASP A 189 34.58 5.04 -37.85
CA ASP A 189 35.71 4.28 -38.39
C ASP A 189 35.52 3.87 -39.86
N ASP A 190 34.26 3.74 -40.30
CA ASP A 190 33.89 3.39 -41.68
C ASP A 190 33.87 4.61 -42.65
N THR A 191 34.09 5.85 -42.16
CA THR A 191 34.07 7.10 -42.95
C THR A 191 35.48 7.63 -43.24
#